data_AF-A0A2E1XFG3-F1
#
_entry.id   AF-A0A2E1XFG3-F1
#
_cell.length_a   1.000
_cell.length_b   1.000
_cell.length_c   1.000
_cell.angle_alpha   90.00
_cell.angle_beta   90.00
_cell.angle_gamma   90.00
#
_symmetry.space_group_name_H-M   'P 1'
#
loop_
_entity.id
_entity.type
_entity.pdbx_description
1 polymer ?
#
loop_
_entity_poly.entity_id
_entity_poly.type
_entity_poly.pdbx_seq_one_letter_code
_entity_poly.pdbx_strand_id
1 'polypeptide(L)'
;MNLLPQFGFFELMLVAVVALIVVGPKDLPKLMRSAGRMVAKARSLAGEFTAAFDQMAREAEMEELRKEIDELKKNNPVADAKRAVDEAVAPVEKEFRDEAREIDKAVREQTSEKSSAPSSASDKAASNPSANEAAKS
;
A
#
# COMPACT_ATOMS: atom_id res chain seq x y z
N MET A 1 6.94 5.40 -15.45
CA MET A 1 7.60 4.94 -14.21
C MET A 1 6.56 4.12 -13.45
N ASN A 2 6.71 2.80 -13.39
CA ASN A 2 5.73 1.92 -12.75
C ASN A 2 5.61 2.28 -11.26
N LEU A 3 4.44 2.77 -10.87
CA LEU A 3 4.02 3.05 -9.48
C LEU A 3 3.12 1.92 -8.93
N LEU A 4 3.25 0.72 -9.47
CA LEU A 4 2.57 -0.44 -8.91
C LEU A 4 3.42 -0.96 -7.74
N PRO A 5 2.92 -0.91 -6.50
CA PRO A 5 3.62 -1.43 -5.34
C PRO A 5 3.92 -2.92 -5.56
N GLN A 6 5.20 -3.27 -5.44
CA GLN A 6 5.69 -4.63 -5.57
C GLN A 6 5.46 -5.38 -4.26
N PHE A 7 4.27 -5.98 -4.12
CA PHE A 7 3.79 -6.81 -3.00
C PHE A 7 4.87 -7.30 -2.03
N GLY A 8 5.33 -6.40 -1.15
CA GLY A 8 6.42 -6.64 -0.23
C GLY A 8 6.01 -6.30 1.20
N PHE A 9 6.66 -6.93 2.19
CA PHE A 9 6.39 -6.70 3.61
C PHE A 9 6.42 -5.20 3.97
N PHE A 10 7.33 -4.43 3.35
CA PHE A 10 7.45 -2.99 3.57
C PHE A 10 6.24 -2.17 3.09
N GLU A 11 5.59 -2.57 2.01
CA GLU A 11 4.41 -1.87 1.49
C GLU A 11 3.19 -2.14 2.36
N LEU A 12 3.02 -3.40 2.80
CA LEU A 12 2.03 -3.72 3.81
C LEU A 12 2.24 -2.90 5.08
N MET A 13 3.50 -2.71 5.49
CA MET A 13 3.84 -1.89 6.65
C MET A 13 3.49 -0.41 6.44
N LEU A 14 3.76 0.15 5.26
CA LEU A 14 3.40 1.53 4.92
C LEU A 14 1.88 1.74 4.96
N VAL A 15 1.12 0.85 4.32
CA VAL A 15 -0.35 0.88 4.34
C VAL A 15 -0.86 0.74 5.78
N ALA A 16 -0.26 -0.14 6.59
CA ALA A 16 -0.63 -0.29 8.00
C ALA A 16 -0.40 0.99 8.80
N VAL A 17 0.74 1.67 8.62
CA VAL A 17 1.02 2.95 9.30
C VAL A 17 0.01 4.02 8.89
N VAL A 18 -0.26 4.18 7.59
CA VAL A 18 -1.26 5.13 7.10
C VAL A 18 -2.64 4.83 7.67
N ALA A 19 -3.05 3.57 7.65
CA ALA A 19 -4.34 3.15 8.20
C ALA A 19 -4.44 3.42 9.71
N LEU A 20 -3.36 3.27 10.48
CA LEU A 20 -3.32 3.60 11.91
C LEU A 20 -3.47 5.11 12.16
N ILE A 21 -2.95 5.97 11.29
CA ILE A 21 -3.08 7.44 11.43
C ILE A 21 -4.51 7.88 11.11
N VAL A 22 -5.07 7.38 10.00
CA VAL A 22 -6.40 7.79 9.52
C VAL A 22 -7.52 7.27 10.40
N VAL A 23 -7.48 5.98 10.74
CA VAL A 23 -8.53 5.32 11.53
C VAL A 23 -8.27 5.47 13.02
N GLY A 24 -7.00 5.57 13.42
CA GLY A 24 -6.58 5.53 14.81
C GLY A 24 -6.12 4.13 15.24
N PRO A 25 -5.04 4.01 16.05
CA PRO A 25 -4.44 2.73 16.40
C PRO A 25 -5.33 1.83 17.28
N LYS A 26 -6.33 2.41 17.95
CA LYS A 26 -7.29 1.68 18.79
C LYS A 26 -8.52 1.21 18.02
N ASP A 27 -8.88 1.90 16.95
CA ASP A 27 -10.11 1.64 16.21
C ASP A 27 -9.89 0.62 15.09
N LEU A 28 -8.72 0.63 14.45
CA LEU A 28 -8.35 -0.37 13.44
C LEU A 28 -8.52 -1.84 13.92
N PRO A 29 -8.03 -2.26 15.10
CA PRO A 29 -8.27 -3.62 15.58
C PRO A 29 -9.74 -3.90 15.93
N LYS A 30 -10.50 -2.88 16.34
CA LYS A 30 -11.94 -3.01 16.64
C LYS A 30 -12.77 -3.19 15.37
N LEU A 31 -12.40 -2.48 14.29
CA LEU A 31 -12.98 -2.63 12.96
C LEU A 31 -12.63 -3.98 12.35
N MET A 32 -11.35 -4.39 12.36
CA MET A 32 -10.94 -5.71 11.87
C MET A 32 -11.65 -6.86 12.59
N ARG A 33 -11.85 -6.75 13.91
CA ARG A 33 -12.65 -7.72 14.67
C ARG A 33 -14.12 -7.74 14.25
N SER A 34 -14.70 -6.59 13.94
CA SER A 34 -16.11 -6.50 13.55
C SER A 34 -16.32 -7.01 12.11
N ALA A 35 -15.48 -6.58 11.18
CA ALA A 35 -15.43 -7.10 9.82
C ALA A 35 -15.13 -8.61 9.81
N GLY A 36 -14.17 -9.06 10.61
CA GLY A 36 -13.82 -10.48 10.75
C GLY A 36 -14.99 -11.32 11.26
N ARG A 37 -15.77 -10.83 12.23
CA ARG A 37 -17.01 -11.51 12.67
C ARG A 37 -18.06 -11.57 11.57
N MET A 38 -18.22 -10.51 10.78
CA MET A 38 -19.16 -10.50 9.67
C MET A 38 -18.75 -11.49 8.57
N VAL A 39 -17.46 -11.50 8.20
CA VAL A 39 -16.90 -12.45 7.24
C VAL A 39 -16.98 -13.88 7.76
N ALA A 40 -16.71 -14.12 9.05
CA ALA A 40 -16.82 -15.44 9.66
C ALA A 40 -18.26 -15.97 9.62
N LYS A 41 -19.24 -15.12 9.93
CA LYS A 41 -20.67 -15.47 9.79
C LYS A 41 -21.04 -15.76 8.33
N ALA A 42 -20.61 -14.91 7.40
CA ALA A 42 -20.85 -15.13 5.97
C ALA A 42 -20.21 -16.44 5.49
N ARG A 43 -19.01 -16.78 5.98
CA ARG A 43 -18.34 -18.04 5.64
C ARG A 43 -19.04 -19.27 6.24
N SER A 44 -19.58 -19.17 7.46
CA SER A 44 -20.42 -20.23 8.05
C SER A 44 -21.66 -20.48 7.19
N LEU A 45 -22.40 -19.41 6.89
CA LEU A 45 -23.60 -19.47 6.06
C LEU A 45 -23.26 -20.04 4.67
N ALA A 46 -22.17 -19.59 4.04
CA ALA A 46 -21.73 -20.15 2.76
C ALA A 46 -21.41 -21.64 2.84
N GLY A 47 -20.89 -22.14 3.96
CA GLY A 47 -20.67 -23.57 4.20
C GLY A 47 -21.99 -24.35 4.28
N GLU A 48 -22.98 -23.81 4.99
CA GLU A 48 -24.34 -24.37 5.10
C GLU A 48 -25.07 -24.36 3.74
N PHE A 49 -24.97 -23.26 3.00
CA PHE A 49 -25.51 -23.16 1.64
C PHE A 49 -24.81 -24.15 0.71
N THR A 50 -23.48 -24.26 0.74
CA THR A 50 -22.77 -25.21 -0.13
C THR A 50 -23.21 -26.64 0.15
N ALA A 51 -23.40 -27.01 1.43
CA ALA A 51 -23.90 -28.33 1.81
C ALA A 51 -25.35 -28.56 1.33
N ALA A 52 -26.23 -27.55 1.44
CA ALA A 52 -27.60 -27.61 0.94
C ALA A 52 -27.67 -27.65 -0.59
N PHE A 53 -26.84 -26.86 -1.28
CA PHE A 53 -26.68 -26.88 -2.74
C PHE A 53 -26.17 -28.24 -3.21
N ASP A 54 -25.25 -28.90 -2.50
CA ASP A 54 -24.72 -30.22 -2.89
C ASP A 54 -25.74 -31.37 -2.69
N GLN A 55 -26.76 -31.14 -1.85
CA GLN A 55 -27.94 -32.01 -1.71
C GLN A 55 -28.97 -31.73 -2.82
N MET A 56 -29.35 -30.47 -3.05
CA MET A 56 -30.29 -30.08 -4.12
C MET A 56 -29.72 -30.31 -5.53
N ALA A 57 -28.40 -30.21 -5.72
CA ALA A 57 -27.75 -30.43 -7.01
C ALA A 57 -27.89 -31.87 -7.51
N ARG A 58 -28.10 -32.80 -6.58
CA ARG A 58 -28.43 -34.20 -6.85
C ARG A 58 -29.88 -34.39 -7.31
N GLU A 59 -30.75 -33.37 -7.16
CA GLU A 59 -32.21 -33.44 -7.37
C GLU A 59 -32.74 -32.55 -8.53
N ALA A 60 -31.87 -31.91 -9.33
CA ALA A 60 -32.18 -31.26 -10.64
C ALA A 60 -32.74 -29.81 -10.66
N GLU A 61 -32.40 -28.95 -9.69
CA GLU A 61 -32.78 -27.50 -9.69
C GLU A 61 -31.63 -26.50 -10.01
N MET A 62 -30.46 -26.98 -10.42
CA MET A 62 -29.23 -26.16 -10.49
C MET A 62 -29.16 -25.14 -11.64
N GLU A 63 -29.96 -25.30 -12.68
CA GLU A 63 -29.91 -24.44 -13.86
C GLU A 63 -30.70 -23.14 -13.67
N GLU A 64 -31.78 -23.19 -12.89
CA GLU A 64 -32.65 -22.04 -12.58
C GLU A 64 -31.98 -21.10 -11.57
N LEU A 65 -31.35 -21.65 -10.52
CA LEU A 65 -30.55 -20.90 -9.54
C LEU A 65 -29.33 -20.21 -10.17
N ARG A 66 -28.68 -20.84 -11.16
CA ARG A 66 -27.58 -20.20 -11.90
C ARG A 66 -28.05 -18.97 -12.67
N LYS A 67 -29.22 -19.06 -13.30
CA LYS A 67 -29.80 -17.96 -14.08
C LYS A 67 -30.21 -16.79 -13.19
N GLU A 68 -30.79 -17.07 -12.02
CA GLU A 68 -31.16 -16.04 -11.04
C GLU A 68 -29.91 -15.38 -10.41
N ILE A 69 -28.85 -16.14 -10.12
CA ILE A 69 -27.56 -15.58 -9.68
C ILE A 69 -26.92 -14.72 -10.78
N ASP A 70 -26.98 -15.14 -12.04
CA ASP A 70 -26.46 -14.37 -13.16
C ASP A 70 -27.26 -13.08 -13.39
N GLU A 71 -28.58 -13.11 -13.22
CA GLU A 71 -29.43 -11.91 -13.23
C GLU A 71 -29.12 -10.98 -12.05
N LEU A 72 -28.92 -11.52 -10.84
CA LEU A 72 -28.49 -10.73 -9.67
C LEU A 72 -27.09 -10.12 -9.85
N LYS A 73 -26.15 -10.85 -10.45
CA LYS A 73 -24.84 -10.32 -10.83
C LYS A 73 -24.96 -9.22 -11.87
N LYS A 74 -25.88 -9.38 -12.83
CA LYS A 74 -26.19 -8.37 -13.84
C LYS A 74 -26.81 -7.12 -13.23
N ASN A 75 -27.57 -7.28 -12.15
CA ASN A 75 -28.12 -6.22 -11.30
C ASN A 75 -27.06 -5.57 -10.39
N ASN A 76 -25.76 -5.69 -10.72
CA ASN A 76 -24.61 -4.90 -10.29
C ASN A 76 -24.57 -4.26 -8.87
N PRO A 77 -25.02 -4.91 -7.78
CA PRO A 77 -25.01 -4.29 -6.45
C PRO A 77 -23.57 -4.04 -5.97
N VAL A 78 -22.64 -4.86 -6.49
CA VAL A 78 -21.21 -4.76 -6.28
C VAL A 78 -20.61 -3.52 -6.95
N ALA A 79 -21.12 -3.09 -8.11
CA ALA A 79 -20.64 -1.84 -8.70
C ALA A 79 -21.13 -0.63 -7.93
N ASP A 80 -22.33 -0.65 -7.36
CA ASP A 80 -22.82 0.45 -6.52
C ASP A 80 -22.02 0.53 -5.22
N ALA A 81 -21.71 -0.61 -4.61
CA ALA A 81 -20.78 -0.67 -3.47
C ALA A 81 -19.37 -0.17 -3.84
N LYS A 82 -18.83 -0.56 -5.01
CA LYS A 82 -17.55 -0.06 -5.50
C LYS A 82 -17.57 1.45 -5.73
N ARG A 83 -18.62 1.99 -6.35
CA ARG A 83 -18.79 3.43 -6.56
C ARG A 83 -18.82 4.20 -5.26
N ALA A 84 -19.54 3.72 -4.25
CA ALA A 84 -19.59 4.35 -2.93
C ALA A 84 -18.21 4.36 -2.24
N VAL A 85 -17.43 3.29 -2.42
CA VAL A 85 -16.04 3.24 -1.92
C VAL A 85 -15.13 4.19 -2.71
N ASP A 86 -15.21 4.19 -4.03
CA ASP A 86 -14.39 5.06 -4.89
C ASP A 86 -14.68 6.54 -4.61
N GLU A 87 -15.94 6.91 -4.37
CA GLU A 87 -16.34 8.28 -4.00
C GLU A 87 -15.78 8.69 -2.63
N ALA A 88 -15.77 7.78 -1.65
CA ALA A 88 -15.18 8.04 -0.34
C ALA A 88 -13.64 8.13 -0.38
N VAL A 89 -12.99 7.42 -1.31
CA VAL A 89 -11.53 7.39 -1.45
C VAL A 89 -10.99 8.54 -2.31
N ALA A 90 -11.75 9.02 -3.29
CA ALA A 90 -11.34 10.08 -4.20
C ALA A 90 -10.82 11.38 -3.54
N PRO A 91 -11.44 11.95 -2.48
CA PRO A 91 -10.90 13.14 -1.81
C PRO A 91 -9.61 12.84 -1.05
N VAL A 92 -9.52 11.67 -0.41
CA VAL A 92 -8.33 11.21 0.32
C VAL A 92 -7.13 11.08 -0.63
N GLU A 93 -7.35 10.54 -1.83
CA GLU A 93 -6.28 10.39 -2.82
C GLU A 93 -5.77 11.75 -3.35
N LYS A 94 -6.65 12.76 -3.44
CA LYS A 94 -6.25 14.12 -3.84
C LYS A 94 -5.39 14.78 -2.76
N GLU A 95 -5.83 14.77 -1.51
CA GLU A 95 -5.08 15.33 -0.38
C GLU A 95 -3.72 14.65 -0.25
N PHE A 96 -3.68 13.32 -0.37
CA PHE A 96 -2.44 12.56 -0.31
C PHE A 96 -1.47 12.93 -1.45
N ARG A 97 -1.97 13.14 -2.67
CA ARG A 97 -1.15 13.53 -3.82
C ARG A 97 -0.57 14.94 -3.65
N ASP A 98 -1.33 15.86 -3.06
CA ASP A 98 -0.87 17.22 -2.81
C ASP A 98 0.17 17.27 -1.69
N GLU A 99 -0.06 16.53 -0.60
CA GLU A 99 0.90 16.41 0.51
C GLU A 99 2.19 15.69 0.07
N ALA A 100 2.08 14.63 -0.73
CA ALA A 100 3.24 13.94 -1.31
C ALA A 100 4.11 14.87 -2.18
N ARG A 101 3.50 15.83 -2.89
CA ARG A 101 4.22 16.82 -3.69
C ARG A 101 4.95 17.85 -2.84
N GLU A 102 4.37 18.25 -1.71
CA GLU A 102 5.00 19.18 -0.77
C GLU A 102 6.18 18.51 -0.03
N ILE A 103 6.04 17.24 0.35
CA ILE A 103 7.13 16.45 0.93
C ILE A 103 8.28 16.29 -0.08
N ASP A 104 7.99 15.95 -1.34
CA ASP A 104 9.03 15.79 -2.38
C ASP A 104 9.80 17.09 -2.63
N LYS A 105 9.11 18.24 -2.66
CA LYS A 105 9.76 19.56 -2.75
C LYS A 105 10.66 19.86 -1.56
N ALA A 106 10.16 19.65 -0.34
CA ALA A 106 10.93 19.91 0.88
C ALA A 106 12.18 19.03 0.98
N VAL A 107 12.07 17.76 0.58
CA VAL A 107 13.22 16.83 0.50
C VAL A 107 14.24 17.31 -0.54
N ARG A 108 13.77 17.82 -1.68
CA ARG A 108 14.65 18.34 -2.74
C ARG A 108 15.36 19.64 -2.35
N GLU A 109 14.70 20.55 -1.63
CA GLU A 109 15.31 21.77 -1.10
C GLU A 109 16.36 21.46 -0.01
N GLN A 110 16.06 20.56 0.93
CA GLN A 110 17.02 20.16 1.97
C GLN A 110 18.24 19.41 1.41
N THR A 111 18.07 18.67 0.32
CA THR A 111 19.18 18.02 -0.39
C THR A 111 20.03 19.03 -1.18
N SER A 112 19.44 20.14 -1.62
CA SER A 112 20.13 21.18 -2.37
C SER A 112 20.96 22.12 -1.47
N GLU A 113 20.52 22.43 -0.24
CA GLU A 113 21.30 23.25 0.70
C GLU A 113 22.52 22.51 1.30
N LYS A 114 22.46 21.17 1.43
CA LYS A 114 23.59 20.39 1.95
C LYS A 114 24.68 20.08 0.90
N SER A 115 24.44 20.45 -0.37
CA SER A 115 25.38 20.23 -1.49
C SER A 115 26.23 21.46 -1.86
N SER A 116 26.19 22.55 -1.10
CA SER A 116 27.04 23.73 -1.30
C SER A 116 28.04 23.94 -0.14
N ALA A 117 29.03 23.06 -0.03
CA ALA A 117 30.34 23.37 0.56
C ALA A 117 31.42 22.53 -0.18
N PRO A 118 32.56 23.13 -0.54
CA PRO A 118 33.29 22.77 -1.76
C PRO A 118 34.14 21.51 -1.62
N SER A 119 34.19 20.78 -2.74
CA SER A 119 35.27 19.86 -3.10
C SER A 119 36.62 20.58 -3.06
N SER A 120 37.42 20.37 -2.02
CA SER A 120 38.85 20.66 -2.04
C SER A 120 39.63 19.52 -1.38
N ALA A 121 39.63 18.35 -2.01
CA ALA A 121 40.58 17.28 -1.69
C ALA A 121 40.88 16.44 -2.93
N SER A 122 41.52 17.04 -3.93
CA SER A 122 42.46 16.37 -4.83
C SER A 122 42.93 17.35 -5.89
N ASP A 123 44.07 18.00 -5.65
CA ASP A 123 45.11 18.08 -6.69
C ASP A 123 46.45 18.53 -6.09
N LYS A 124 47.54 17.98 -6.65
CA LYS A 124 48.98 18.17 -6.32
C LYS A 124 49.51 17.52 -5.03
N ALA A 125 50.59 16.73 -5.02
CA ALA A 125 51.61 16.50 -6.04
C ALA A 125 52.37 15.19 -5.73
N ALA A 126 52.54 14.36 -6.75
CA ALA A 126 53.65 13.43 -6.84
C ALA A 126 54.77 14.11 -7.64
N SER A 127 55.89 14.43 -6.98
CA SER A 127 57.22 14.54 -7.63
C SER A 127 58.30 14.70 -6.56
N ASN A 128 59.09 13.62 -6.35
CA ASN A 128 60.42 13.66 -5.73
C ASN A 128 61.36 14.55 -6.59
N PRO A 129 62.45 15.15 -6.05
CA PRO A 129 63.66 14.36 -5.75
C PRO A 129 64.62 14.90 -4.65
N SER A 130 65.54 14.02 -4.24
CA SER A 130 66.95 14.27 -3.84
C SER A 130 67.33 14.96 -2.51
N ALA A 131 68.04 14.18 -1.68
CA ALA A 131 69.29 14.47 -0.96
C ALA A 131 69.52 15.82 -0.24
N ASN A 132 69.76 15.77 1.09
CA ASN A 132 70.96 16.27 1.81
C ASN A 132 70.74 16.06 3.33
N GLU A 133 71.42 15.14 4.02
CA GLU A 133 72.66 15.34 4.81
C GLU A 133 72.54 16.26 6.06
N ALA A 134 72.97 15.70 7.19
CA ALA A 134 73.54 16.31 8.40
C ALA A 134 72.67 17.18 9.36
N ALA A 135 72.51 16.66 10.59
CA ALA A 135 72.99 17.25 11.87
C ALA A 135 72.18 16.61 13.03
N LYS A 136 72.70 15.58 13.71
CA LYS A 136 73.54 15.66 14.91
C LYS A 136 72.79 16.20 16.14
N SER A 137 72.41 15.28 17.04
CA SER A 137 72.64 15.33 18.50
C SER A 137 72.16 14.03 19.14
#